data_AF-A0A2V6MQY9-F1
#
_entry.id   AF-A0A2V6MQY9-F1
#
_cell.length_a   1.000
_cell.length_b   1.000
_cell.length_c   1.000
_cell.angle_alpha   90.00
_cell.angle_beta   90.00
_cell.angle_gamma   90.00
#
_symmetry.space_group_name_H-M   'P 1'
#
loop_
_entity.id
_entity.type
_entity.pdbx_description
1 polymer ?
#
loop_
_entity_poly.entity_id
_entity_poly.type
_entity_poly.pdbx_seq_one_letter_code
_entity_poly.pdbx_strand_id
1 'polypeptide(L)'
;MISFSKSLKFSVIALLGVTLYAGAVPAPQRIDVKQMSKKVENVVVPLPNEIFGALNKLGSVNWREFVRTEKSSNFTERPRIALLLGTVIADGFIAVQAEDAPAVKEIGQRVLSLSKGIGVGNSITPHAKAITEAADKRKWENVRQELDRTQSSVQAAMNEVHDEKLSQLVSLGGWLRGTQVLTSVVTKHFSADGAELLHQPDLLVHFQTQLQAMPEFNLPIIRDIQGALGEVRPLVDVGTSRISPESVRKINEITNRLDSGIVTRD
;
A
#
# COMPACT_ATOMS: atom_id res chain seq x y z
N MET A 1 -17.23 21.24 -76.63
CA MET A 1 -18.64 20.98 -76.30
C MET A 1 -18.87 19.48 -76.23
N ILE A 2 -19.25 19.01 -75.03
CA ILE A 2 -20.12 17.88 -74.70
C ILE A 2 -19.71 16.44 -75.13
N SER A 3 -19.28 15.70 -74.09
CA SER A 3 -19.65 14.34 -73.66
C SER A 3 -19.53 13.16 -74.63
N PHE A 4 -18.68 12.19 -74.25
CA PHE A 4 -18.93 10.79 -74.54
C PHE A 4 -18.49 9.91 -73.36
N SER A 5 -19.49 9.26 -72.76
CA SER A 5 -19.36 8.09 -71.88
C SER A 5 -18.57 6.99 -72.59
N LYS A 6 -17.72 6.26 -71.86
CA LYS A 6 -17.45 4.84 -72.13
C LYS A 6 -16.91 4.11 -70.91
N SER A 7 -17.66 3.06 -70.59
CA SER A 7 -17.39 1.94 -69.72
C SER A 7 -16.00 1.32 -69.97
N LEU A 8 -15.29 0.99 -68.90
CA LEU A 8 -14.08 0.18 -68.97
C LEU A 8 -14.26 -1.14 -68.20
N LYS A 9 -13.83 -2.20 -68.88
CA LYS A 9 -14.10 -3.61 -68.65
C LYS A 9 -13.35 -4.14 -67.42
N PHE A 10 -14.03 -5.03 -66.70
CA PHE A 10 -13.48 -5.88 -65.65
C PHE A 10 -12.31 -6.72 -66.19
N SER A 11 -11.16 -6.67 -65.51
CA SER A 11 -10.15 -7.73 -65.55
C SER A 11 -10.07 -8.35 -64.17
N VAL A 12 -10.41 -9.64 -64.12
CA VAL A 12 -10.33 -10.50 -62.95
C VAL A 12 -8.85 -10.78 -62.68
N ILE A 13 -8.33 -10.29 -61.55
CA ILE A 13 -7.08 -10.77 -60.97
C ILE A 13 -7.46 -11.71 -59.84
N ALA A 14 -7.15 -12.99 -60.03
CA ALA A 14 -7.23 -14.01 -58.99
C ALA A 14 -6.19 -13.69 -57.91
N LEU A 15 -6.63 -13.17 -56.76
CA LEU A 15 -5.82 -13.12 -55.55
C LEU A 15 -6.04 -14.42 -54.78
N LEU A 16 -4.98 -15.23 -54.69
CA LEU A 16 -4.84 -16.35 -53.77
C LEU A 16 -5.09 -15.85 -52.34
N GLY A 17 -6.19 -16.29 -51.74
CA GLY A 17 -6.52 -16.03 -50.35
C GLY A 17 -5.54 -16.78 -49.44
N VAL A 18 -4.57 -16.06 -48.88
CA VAL A 18 -3.83 -16.49 -47.69
C VAL A 18 -4.79 -16.34 -46.51
N THR A 19 -5.35 -17.45 -46.05
CA THR A 19 -6.07 -17.54 -44.78
C THR A 19 -5.06 -17.35 -43.65
N LEU A 20 -4.86 -16.10 -43.21
CA LEU A 20 -4.27 -15.81 -41.92
C LEU A 20 -5.22 -16.32 -40.85
N TYR A 21 -4.86 -17.45 -40.23
CA TYR A 21 -5.40 -17.86 -38.94
C TYR A 21 -5.03 -16.77 -37.92
N ALA A 22 -5.94 -15.83 -37.70
CA ALA A 22 -5.92 -14.98 -36.52
C ALA A 22 -6.31 -15.85 -35.33
N GLY A 23 -5.34 -16.58 -34.78
CA GLY A 23 -5.46 -17.12 -33.43
C GLY A 23 -5.64 -15.95 -32.48
N ALA A 24 -6.86 -15.77 -31.97
CA ALA A 24 -7.12 -14.84 -30.89
C ALA A 24 -6.24 -15.24 -29.71
N VAL A 25 -5.20 -14.46 -29.44
CA VAL A 25 -4.44 -14.55 -28.20
C VAL A 25 -5.44 -14.17 -27.09
N PRO A 26 -5.79 -15.07 -26.16
CA PRO A 26 -6.66 -14.69 -25.05
C PRO A 26 -5.94 -13.60 -24.26
N ALA A 27 -6.66 -12.52 -23.96
CA ALA A 27 -6.15 -11.46 -23.10
C ALA A 27 -5.63 -12.06 -21.79
N PRO A 28 -4.44 -11.66 -21.31
CA PRO A 28 -3.85 -12.25 -20.11
C PRO A 28 -4.78 -12.00 -18.91
N GLN A 29 -5.32 -13.08 -18.35
CA GLN A 29 -6.36 -13.03 -17.31
C GLN A 29 -5.85 -12.69 -15.90
N ARG A 30 -4.55 -12.49 -15.69
CA ARG A 30 -4.02 -11.99 -14.40
C ARG A 30 -2.75 -11.17 -14.65
N ILE A 31 -2.64 -10.05 -13.95
CA ILE A 31 -1.36 -9.35 -13.80
C ILE A 31 -0.46 -10.28 -13.00
N ASP A 32 0.65 -10.72 -13.58
CA ASP A 32 1.64 -11.53 -12.89
C ASP A 32 2.50 -10.63 -11.99
N VAL A 33 2.09 -10.52 -10.72
CA VAL A 33 2.73 -9.69 -9.68
C VAL A 33 4.15 -10.21 -9.33
N LYS A 34 4.60 -11.33 -9.90
CA LYS A 34 5.88 -11.97 -9.53
C LYS A 34 7.12 -11.25 -10.03
N GLN A 35 7.04 -10.34 -11.01
CA GLN A 35 8.24 -9.76 -11.61
C GLN A 35 8.82 -8.52 -10.90
N MET A 36 8.21 -8.02 -9.82
CA MET A 36 8.66 -6.76 -9.17
C MET A 36 8.71 -6.79 -7.63
N SER A 37 8.83 -7.98 -7.03
CA SER A 37 8.84 -8.12 -5.57
C SER A 37 10.25 -8.15 -4.96
N LYS A 38 10.49 -7.36 -3.91
CA LYS A 38 11.57 -7.62 -2.95
C LYS A 38 11.08 -8.70 -1.99
N LYS A 39 11.76 -9.85 -1.94
CA LYS A 39 11.50 -10.88 -0.91
C LYS A 39 11.86 -10.32 0.47
N VAL A 40 10.87 -10.19 1.34
CA VAL A 40 11.07 -10.25 2.79
C VAL A 40 10.43 -11.56 3.24
N GLU A 41 11.26 -12.53 3.59
CA GLU A 41 10.88 -13.80 4.25
C GLU A 41 9.62 -14.52 3.73
N ASN A 42 9.53 -14.69 2.41
CA ASN A 42 8.56 -15.54 1.68
C ASN A 42 7.11 -15.04 1.54
N VAL A 43 6.81 -13.77 1.84
CA VAL A 43 5.52 -13.15 1.48
C VAL A 43 5.74 -11.98 0.53
N VAL A 44 5.01 -11.95 -0.58
CA VAL A 44 5.01 -10.83 -1.53
C VAL A 44 4.07 -9.76 -0.99
N VAL A 45 4.64 -8.66 -0.48
CA VAL A 45 3.87 -7.46 -0.10
C VAL A 45 3.79 -6.56 -1.33
N PRO A 46 2.59 -6.14 -1.77
CA PRO A 46 2.46 -5.24 -2.91
C PRO A 46 3.08 -3.89 -2.60
N LEU A 47 3.72 -3.28 -3.59
CA LEU A 47 4.33 -1.97 -3.41
C LEU A 47 3.23 -0.90 -3.26
N PRO A 48 3.41 0.11 -2.40
CA PRO A 48 2.40 1.16 -2.22
C PRO A 48 1.94 1.79 -3.54
N ASN A 49 2.86 2.01 -4.49
CA ASN A 49 2.56 2.61 -5.80
C ASN A 49 1.65 1.74 -6.68
N GLU A 50 1.75 0.41 -6.56
CA GLU A 50 0.88 -0.51 -7.29
C GLU A 50 -0.55 -0.41 -6.77
N ILE A 51 -0.71 -0.34 -5.44
CA ILE A 51 -2.02 -0.17 -4.79
C ILE A 51 -2.63 1.18 -5.15
N PHE A 52 -1.88 2.29 -5.04
CA PHE A 52 -2.40 3.61 -5.41
C PHE A 52 -2.72 3.71 -6.90
N GLY A 53 -1.86 3.15 -7.75
CA GLY A 53 -2.08 3.09 -9.19
C GLY A 53 -3.33 2.28 -9.54
N ALA A 54 -3.58 1.16 -8.85
CA ALA A 54 -4.81 0.39 -9.01
C ALA A 54 -6.04 1.21 -8.57
N LEU A 55 -5.99 1.86 -7.40
CA LEU A 55 -7.10 2.68 -6.90
C LEU A 55 -7.43 3.85 -7.82
N ASN A 56 -6.43 4.56 -8.34
CA ASN A 56 -6.63 5.67 -9.27
C ASN A 56 -7.25 5.24 -10.62
N LYS A 57 -7.09 3.97 -11.02
CA LYS A 57 -7.75 3.42 -12.21
C LYS A 57 -9.23 3.12 -11.98
N LEU A 58 -9.65 2.92 -10.73
CA LEU A 58 -11.04 2.65 -10.35
C LEU A 58 -11.87 3.93 -10.23
N GLY A 59 -11.22 5.09 -10.18
CA GLY A 59 -11.86 6.39 -10.16
C GLY A 59 -10.93 7.48 -9.60
N SER A 60 -11.36 8.73 -9.69
CA SER A 60 -10.64 9.83 -9.05
C SER A 60 -10.78 9.74 -7.53
N VAL A 61 -9.68 9.46 -6.83
CA VAL A 61 -9.63 9.44 -5.36
C VAL A 61 -9.22 10.82 -4.85
N ASN A 62 -10.00 11.42 -3.95
CA ASN A 62 -9.62 12.65 -3.27
C ASN A 62 -8.65 12.36 -2.11
N TRP A 63 -7.36 12.20 -2.43
CA TRP A 63 -6.33 11.81 -1.46
C TRP A 63 -6.20 12.75 -0.25
N ARG A 64 -6.58 14.02 -0.38
CA ARG A 64 -6.56 14.99 0.73
C ARG A 64 -7.45 14.59 1.89
N GLU A 65 -8.55 13.88 1.65
CA GLU A 65 -9.45 13.39 2.71
C GLU A 65 -8.81 12.34 3.60
N PHE A 66 -7.74 11.70 3.13
CA PHE A 66 -7.04 10.65 3.87
C PHE A 66 -5.74 11.15 4.50
N VAL A 67 -5.33 12.41 4.26
CA VAL A 67 -4.18 13.02 4.93
C VAL A 67 -4.53 13.23 6.41
N ARG A 68 -3.74 12.62 7.30
CA ARG A 68 -3.95 12.74 8.75
C ARG A 68 -3.64 14.16 9.21
N THR A 69 -4.56 14.76 9.97
CA THR A 69 -4.40 16.09 10.59
C THR A 69 -4.16 16.02 12.10
N GLU A 70 -4.47 14.88 12.71
CA GLU A 70 -4.32 14.66 14.15
C GLU A 70 -2.88 14.32 14.54
N LYS A 71 -2.43 14.91 15.65
CA LYS A 71 -1.13 14.57 16.23
C LYS A 71 -1.25 13.28 17.03
N SER A 72 -0.37 12.31 16.74
CA SER A 72 -0.23 11.12 17.58
C SER A 72 0.29 11.48 18.96
N SER A 73 -0.10 10.70 19.96
CA SER A 73 0.45 10.78 21.31
C SER A 73 1.94 10.42 21.33
N ASN A 74 2.65 10.91 22.36
CA ASN A 74 4.04 10.52 22.59
C ASN A 74 4.07 9.20 23.37
N PHE A 75 4.81 8.23 22.85
CA PHE A 75 5.00 6.91 23.44
C PHE A 75 6.44 6.69 23.86
N THR A 76 6.64 5.81 24.84
CA THR A 76 7.97 5.42 25.35
C THR A 76 8.25 3.95 25.11
N GLU A 77 7.21 3.17 24.82
CA GLU A 77 7.26 1.74 24.59
C GLU A 77 7.74 1.46 23.16
N ARG A 78 8.96 0.92 22.99
CA ARG A 78 9.56 0.64 21.67
C ARG A 78 8.62 -0.10 20.70
N PRO A 79 7.86 -1.14 21.12
CA PRO A 79 6.92 -1.83 20.23
C PRO A 79 5.82 -0.91 19.67
N ARG A 80 5.31 0.01 20.50
CA ARG A 80 4.28 0.98 20.09
C ARG A 80 4.87 2.06 19.19
N ILE A 81 6.09 2.53 19.48
CA ILE A 81 6.81 3.47 18.61
C ILE A 81 7.07 2.84 17.24
N ALA A 82 7.43 1.56 17.18
CA ALA A 82 7.65 0.83 15.94
C ALA A 82 6.35 0.72 15.10
N LEU A 83 5.24 0.31 15.71
CA LEU A 83 3.92 0.31 15.06
C LEU A 83 3.58 1.70 14.50
N LEU A 84 3.72 2.74 15.32
CA LEU A 84 3.42 4.11 14.92
C LEU A 84 4.34 4.59 13.79
N LEU A 85 5.64 4.23 13.80
CA LEU A 85 6.56 4.60 12.72
C LEU A 85 6.08 4.05 11.37
N GLY A 86 5.62 2.79 11.34
CA GLY A 86 5.01 2.19 10.16
C GLY A 86 3.81 2.97 9.65
N THR A 87 2.87 3.30 10.55
CA THR A 87 1.68 4.11 10.27
C THR A 87 2.05 5.48 9.69
N VAL A 88 3.08 6.14 10.23
CA VAL A 88 3.54 7.47 9.78
C VAL A 88 4.20 7.41 8.40
N ILE A 89 4.96 6.35 8.11
CA ILE A 89 5.52 6.15 6.76
C ILE A 89 4.40 5.97 5.74
N ALA A 90 3.36 5.19 6.08
CA ALA A 90 2.18 5.02 5.24
C ALA A 90 1.42 6.35 5.02
N ASP A 91 1.26 7.18 6.07
CA ASP A 91 0.75 8.55 5.96
C ASP A 91 1.58 9.39 4.97
N GLY A 92 2.90 9.18 4.93
CA GLY A 92 3.81 9.84 3.99
C GLY A 92 3.43 9.61 2.54
N PHE A 93 3.15 8.36 2.18
CA PHE A 93 2.72 8.04 0.82
C PHE A 93 1.37 8.69 0.47
N ILE A 94 0.43 8.73 1.42
CA ILE A 94 -0.88 9.35 1.22
C ILE A 94 -0.74 10.86 1.02
N ALA A 95 0.10 11.53 1.82
CA ALA A 95 0.40 12.95 1.67
C ALA A 95 1.06 13.28 0.31
N VAL A 96 1.89 12.37 -0.21
CA VAL A 96 2.44 12.49 -1.58
C VAL A 96 1.35 12.37 -2.64
N GLN A 97 0.40 11.44 -2.51
CA GLN A 97 -0.74 11.33 -3.44
C GLN A 97 -1.64 12.58 -3.39
N ALA A 98 -1.72 13.24 -2.23
CA ALA A 98 -2.45 14.49 -2.05
C ALA A 98 -1.67 15.74 -2.51
N GLU A 99 -0.41 15.59 -2.91
CA GLU A 99 0.54 16.67 -3.20
C GLU A 99 0.63 17.72 -2.07
N ASP A 100 0.54 17.26 -0.82
CA ASP A 100 0.50 18.10 0.37
C ASP A 100 1.92 18.27 0.96
N ALA A 101 2.62 19.31 0.51
CA ALA A 101 3.99 19.60 0.96
C ALA A 101 4.07 19.85 2.49
N PRO A 102 3.19 20.66 3.11
CA PRO A 102 3.17 20.78 4.58
C PRO A 102 3.06 19.44 5.31
N ALA A 103 2.13 18.57 4.91
CA ALA A 103 1.95 17.26 5.53
C ALA A 103 3.18 16.36 5.33
N VAL A 104 3.76 16.32 4.12
CA VAL A 104 4.99 15.54 3.86
C VAL A 104 6.15 16.00 4.75
N LYS A 105 6.29 17.31 4.98
CA LYS A 105 7.35 17.84 5.85
C LYS A 105 7.15 17.45 7.31
N GLU A 106 5.92 17.53 7.80
CA GLU A 106 5.58 17.06 9.14
C GLU A 106 5.89 15.57 9.29
N ILE A 107 5.55 14.76 8.28
CA ILE A 107 5.82 13.33 8.25
C ILE A 107 7.32 13.05 8.32
N GLY A 108 8.14 13.76 7.54
CA GLY A 108 9.60 13.64 7.60
C GLY A 108 10.17 13.91 9.00
N GLN A 109 9.64 14.92 9.71
CA GLN A 109 10.03 15.22 11.09
C GLN A 109 9.58 14.12 12.07
N ARG A 110 8.36 13.59 11.90
CA ARG A 110 7.82 12.51 12.74
C ARG A 110 8.59 11.20 12.55
N VAL A 111 8.91 10.82 11.31
CA VAL A 111 9.77 9.68 10.99
C VAL A 111 11.11 9.79 11.70
N LEU A 112 11.74 10.96 11.68
CA LEU A 112 12.99 11.20 12.39
C LEU A 112 12.85 11.07 13.91
N SER A 113 11.78 11.60 14.49
CA SER A 113 11.53 11.53 15.93
C SER A 113 11.32 10.08 16.40
N LEU A 114 10.45 9.34 15.71
CA LEU A 114 10.11 7.96 16.05
C LEU A 114 11.29 7.00 15.84
N SER A 115 12.07 7.18 14.75
CA SER A 115 13.28 6.39 14.50
C SER A 115 14.36 6.57 15.57
N LYS A 116 14.48 7.77 16.17
CA LYS A 116 15.33 7.97 17.35
C LYS A 116 14.80 7.21 18.56
N GLY A 117 13.48 7.20 18.79
CA GLY A 117 12.83 6.51 19.90
C GLY A 117 13.04 4.98 19.91
N ILE A 118 13.38 4.39 18.77
CA ILE A 118 13.68 2.95 18.64
C ILE A 118 15.15 2.64 18.33
N GLY A 119 16.03 3.65 18.33
CA GLY A 119 17.48 3.45 18.24
C GLY A 119 18.07 3.45 16.83
N VAL A 120 17.29 3.71 15.78
CA VAL A 120 17.76 3.68 14.37
C VAL A 120 17.90 5.07 13.72
N GLY A 121 17.79 6.15 14.51
CA GLY A 121 17.73 7.52 14.00
C GLY A 121 18.90 7.95 13.12
N ASN A 122 20.11 7.42 13.32
CA ASN A 122 21.28 7.76 12.50
C ASN A 122 21.09 7.33 11.05
N SER A 123 20.61 6.11 10.81
CA SER A 123 20.34 5.57 9.48
C SER A 123 19.18 6.29 8.78
N ILE A 124 18.26 6.89 9.56
CA ILE A 124 17.03 7.51 9.04
C ILE A 124 17.15 9.03 8.84
N THR A 125 18.08 9.69 9.52
CA THR A 125 18.27 11.14 9.42
C THR A 125 18.48 11.65 7.99
N PRO A 126 19.32 11.00 7.14
CA PRO A 126 19.49 11.43 5.75
C PRO A 126 18.18 11.36 4.95
N HIS A 127 17.40 10.30 5.13
CA HIS A 127 16.13 10.10 4.45
C HIS A 127 15.10 11.16 4.83
N ALA A 128 14.96 11.46 6.13
CA ALA A 128 14.05 12.50 6.61
C ALA A 128 14.37 13.88 5.99
N LYS A 129 15.66 14.22 5.87
CA LYS A 129 16.08 15.47 5.21
C LYS A 129 15.73 15.46 3.72
N ALA A 130 16.08 14.39 3.01
CA ALA A 130 15.80 14.25 1.58
C ALA A 130 14.29 14.33 1.26
N ILE A 131 13.43 13.73 2.11
CA ILE A 131 11.96 13.87 2.03
C ILE A 131 11.55 15.33 2.12
N THR A 132 12.02 16.05 3.15
CA THR A 132 11.64 17.46 3.38
C THR A 132 12.11 18.38 2.25
N GLU A 133 13.33 18.18 1.74
CA GLU A 133 13.90 18.97 0.65
C GLU A 133 13.21 18.71 -0.70
N ALA A 134 12.85 17.45 -0.96
CA ALA A 134 12.10 17.09 -2.16
C ALA A 134 10.67 17.65 -2.11
N ALA A 135 10.03 17.65 -0.94
CA ALA A 135 8.71 18.25 -0.72
C ALA A 135 8.72 19.77 -0.94
N ASP A 136 9.73 20.48 -0.43
CA ASP A 136 9.90 21.92 -0.66
C ASP A 136 10.00 22.26 -2.16
N LYS A 137 10.63 21.38 -2.93
CA LYS A 137 10.77 21.50 -4.40
C LYS A 137 9.60 20.87 -5.17
N ARG A 138 8.57 20.36 -4.49
CA ARG A 138 7.43 19.61 -5.05
C ARG A 138 7.84 18.47 -6.00
N LYS A 139 8.96 17.81 -5.70
CA LYS A 139 9.47 16.66 -6.45
C LYS A 139 8.82 15.38 -5.91
N TRP A 140 7.54 15.17 -6.19
CA TRP A 140 6.73 14.10 -5.61
C TRP A 140 7.28 12.69 -5.86
N GLU A 141 7.81 12.45 -7.06
CA GLU A 141 8.47 11.18 -7.38
C GLU A 141 9.71 10.93 -6.51
N ASN A 142 10.49 11.98 -6.24
CA ASN A 142 11.65 11.87 -5.35
C ASN A 142 11.22 11.61 -3.90
N VAL A 143 10.15 12.28 -3.42
CA VAL A 143 9.62 12.03 -2.08
C VAL A 143 9.19 10.57 -1.93
N ARG A 144 8.45 10.04 -2.90
CA ARG A 144 7.99 8.65 -2.94
C ARG A 144 9.15 7.66 -2.89
N GLN A 145 10.13 7.82 -3.78
CA GLN A 145 11.33 6.97 -3.78
C GLN A 145 12.07 7.02 -2.44
N GLU A 146 12.09 8.18 -1.80
CA GLU A 146 12.76 8.35 -0.52
C GLU A 146 11.98 7.72 0.64
N LEU A 147 10.64 7.73 0.61
CA LEU A 147 9.80 6.98 1.55
C LEU A 147 9.99 5.46 1.40
N ASP A 148 10.06 4.95 0.16
CA ASP A 148 10.36 3.53 -0.12
C ASP A 148 11.74 3.13 0.44
N ARG A 149 12.75 3.99 0.24
CA ARG A 149 14.09 3.81 0.82
C ARG A 149 14.07 3.88 2.34
N THR A 150 13.30 4.81 2.91
CA THR A 150 13.15 4.94 4.37
C THR A 150 12.67 3.64 4.99
N GLN A 151 11.60 3.04 4.43
CA GLN A 151 11.09 1.76 4.90
C GLN A 151 12.16 0.66 4.83
N SER A 152 12.90 0.57 3.71
CA SER A 152 13.99 -0.40 3.54
C SER A 152 15.12 -0.19 4.55
N SER A 153 15.52 1.06 4.80
CA SER A 153 16.59 1.41 5.73
C SER A 153 16.20 1.22 7.19
N VAL A 154 14.93 1.43 7.55
CA VAL A 154 14.42 1.08 8.89
C VAL A 154 14.57 -0.43 9.11
N GLN A 155 14.14 -1.25 8.15
CA GLN A 155 14.26 -2.70 8.25
C GLN A 155 15.72 -3.16 8.35
N ALA A 156 16.60 -2.61 7.51
CA ALA A 156 18.02 -2.95 7.54
C ALA A 156 18.66 -2.55 8.88
N ALA A 157 18.45 -1.31 9.33
CA ALA A 157 19.05 -0.80 10.56
C ALA A 157 18.56 -1.56 11.81
N MET A 158 17.29 -1.99 11.83
CA MET A 158 16.77 -2.81 12.93
C MET A 158 17.35 -4.22 12.93
N ASN A 159 17.53 -4.83 11.76
CA ASN A 159 18.18 -6.13 11.66
C ASN A 159 19.66 -6.08 12.09
N GLU A 160 20.37 -4.99 11.77
CA GLU A 160 21.77 -4.78 12.17
C GLU A 160 21.94 -4.70 13.70
N VAL A 161 20.92 -4.26 14.43
CA VAL A 161 20.93 -4.17 15.90
C VAL A 161 20.17 -5.31 16.59
N HIS A 162 19.84 -6.38 15.85
CA HIS A 162 19.08 -7.54 16.35
C HIS A 162 17.69 -7.19 16.93
N ASP A 163 17.04 -6.20 16.34
CA ASP A 163 15.66 -5.79 16.66
C ASP A 163 14.70 -6.20 15.52
N GLU A 164 14.86 -7.41 14.95
CA GLU A 164 14.04 -7.86 13.82
C GLU A 164 12.54 -7.82 14.14
N LYS A 165 12.18 -8.17 15.39
CA LYS A 165 10.79 -8.15 15.89
C LYS A 165 10.18 -6.74 15.86
N LEU A 166 10.96 -5.69 16.16
CA LEU A 166 10.46 -4.31 16.06
C LEU A 166 10.23 -3.91 14.60
N SER A 167 11.06 -4.40 13.68
CA SER A 167 10.87 -4.08 12.26
C SER A 167 9.62 -4.73 11.67
N GLN A 168 9.28 -5.92 12.14
CA GLN A 168 8.03 -6.58 11.82
C GLN A 168 6.83 -5.76 12.30
N LEU A 169 6.91 -5.12 13.49
CA LEU A 169 5.89 -4.18 13.96
C LEU A 169 5.82 -2.90 13.10
N VAL A 170 6.93 -2.37 12.59
CA VAL A 170 6.92 -1.26 11.61
C VAL A 170 6.15 -1.67 10.36
N SER A 171 6.42 -2.86 9.83
CA SER A 171 5.73 -3.38 8.64
C SER A 171 4.23 -3.56 8.88
N LEU A 172 3.85 -4.10 10.04
CA LEU A 172 2.47 -4.27 10.45
C LEU A 172 1.72 -2.93 10.58
N GLY A 173 2.34 -1.91 11.19
CA GLY A 173 1.76 -0.57 11.30
C GLY A 173 1.48 0.07 9.95
N GLY A 174 2.43 -0.06 9.00
CA GLY A 174 2.25 0.40 7.63
C GLY A 174 1.13 -0.33 6.90
N TRP A 175 1.03 -1.65 7.07
CA TRP A 175 -0.02 -2.46 6.46
C TRP A 175 -1.41 -2.13 7.01
N LEU A 176 -1.55 -1.96 8.33
CA LEU A 176 -2.83 -1.61 8.97
C LEU A 176 -3.34 -0.27 8.44
N ARG A 177 -2.47 0.74 8.36
CA ARG A 177 -2.83 2.05 7.81
C ARG A 177 -3.16 2.00 6.32
N GLY A 178 -2.38 1.27 5.53
CA GLY A 178 -2.67 1.07 4.10
C GLY A 178 -4.03 0.39 3.88
N THR A 179 -4.34 -0.64 4.67
CA THR A 179 -5.61 -1.37 4.62
C THR A 179 -6.79 -0.49 5.03
N GLN A 180 -6.60 0.34 6.07
CA GLN A 180 -7.61 1.30 6.50
C GLN A 180 -7.96 2.30 5.38
N VAL A 181 -6.97 2.83 4.66
CA VAL A 181 -7.22 3.77 3.55
C VAL A 181 -7.84 3.06 2.36
N LEU A 182 -7.29 1.91 1.98
CA LEU A 182 -7.81 1.10 0.88
C LEU A 182 -9.30 0.78 1.09
N THR A 183 -9.65 0.26 2.27
CA THR A 183 -11.05 -0.05 2.60
C THR A 183 -11.93 1.19 2.65
N SER A 184 -11.40 2.34 3.08
CA SER A 184 -12.15 3.62 3.07
C SER A 184 -12.46 4.08 1.65
N VAL A 185 -11.48 4.00 0.74
CA VAL A 185 -11.65 4.35 -0.68
C VAL A 185 -12.66 3.42 -1.33
N VAL A 186 -12.51 2.11 -1.15
CA VAL A 186 -13.42 1.11 -1.71
C VAL A 186 -14.83 1.23 -1.10
N THR A 187 -14.98 1.58 0.18
CA THR A 187 -16.32 1.71 0.79
C THR A 187 -17.10 2.91 0.24
N LYS A 188 -16.44 4.05 -0.02
CA LYS A 188 -17.11 5.26 -0.56
C LYS A 188 -17.76 5.01 -1.93
N HIS A 189 -17.06 4.27 -2.79
CA HIS A 189 -17.55 3.83 -4.08
C HIS A 189 -17.16 2.37 -4.30
N PHE A 190 -18.05 1.46 -3.89
CA PHE A 190 -17.76 0.03 -3.94
C PHE A 190 -17.28 -0.40 -5.33
N SER A 191 -16.09 -0.99 -5.35
CA SER A 191 -15.47 -1.58 -6.53
C SER A 191 -15.02 -2.99 -6.18
N ALA A 192 -15.53 -3.98 -6.92
CA ALA A 192 -15.10 -5.37 -6.75
C ALA A 192 -13.59 -5.50 -7.02
N ASP A 193 -13.08 -4.87 -8.08
CA ASP A 193 -11.66 -4.90 -8.42
C ASP A 193 -10.79 -4.21 -7.35
N GLY A 194 -11.32 -3.18 -6.69
CA GLY A 194 -10.67 -2.54 -5.55
C GLY A 194 -10.69 -3.40 -4.30
N ALA A 195 -11.80 -4.11 -4.05
CA ALA A 195 -11.92 -5.04 -2.95
C ALA A 195 -10.95 -6.22 -3.10
N GLU A 196 -10.69 -6.70 -4.31
CA GLU A 196 -9.71 -7.77 -4.58
C GLU A 196 -8.27 -7.39 -4.17
N LEU A 197 -7.94 -6.09 -4.05
CA LEU A 197 -6.63 -5.66 -3.52
C LEU A 197 -6.44 -6.08 -2.04
N LEU A 198 -7.52 -6.37 -1.32
CA LEU A 198 -7.49 -6.85 0.06
C LEU A 198 -7.23 -8.37 0.17
N HIS A 199 -7.32 -9.10 -0.94
CA HIS A 199 -7.22 -10.55 -0.98
C HIS A 199 -5.76 -11.02 -0.83
N GLN A 200 -5.21 -10.86 0.37
CA GLN A 200 -3.83 -11.18 0.73
C GLN A 200 -3.76 -12.05 2.00
N PRO A 201 -4.38 -13.24 2.03
CA PRO A 201 -4.53 -14.05 3.24
C PRO A 201 -3.19 -14.51 3.82
N ASP A 202 -2.19 -14.80 2.97
CA ASP A 202 -0.84 -15.20 3.39
C ASP A 202 -0.14 -14.11 4.21
N LEU A 203 -0.37 -12.84 3.88
CA LEU A 203 0.20 -11.71 4.60
C LEU A 203 -0.40 -11.59 6.01
N LEU A 204 -1.70 -11.86 6.16
CA LEU A 204 -2.32 -11.91 7.48
C LEU A 204 -1.77 -13.08 8.31
N VAL A 205 -1.60 -14.26 7.72
CA VAL A 205 -1.00 -15.43 8.39
C VAL A 205 0.42 -15.11 8.86
N HIS A 206 1.19 -14.42 8.02
CA HIS A 206 2.54 -13.99 8.36
C HIS A 206 2.55 -13.05 9.57
N PHE A 207 1.74 -11.99 9.58
CA PHE A 207 1.66 -11.07 10.72
C PHE A 207 1.14 -11.75 11.99
N GLN A 208 0.16 -12.65 11.89
CA GLN A 208 -0.30 -13.44 13.03
C GLN A 208 0.82 -14.30 13.62
N THR A 209 1.57 -14.98 12.76
CA THR A 209 2.71 -15.83 13.17
C THR A 209 3.79 -15.00 13.85
N GLN A 210 4.12 -13.84 13.28
CA GLN A 210 5.10 -12.91 13.86
C GLN A 210 4.67 -12.44 15.25
N LEU A 211 3.44 -11.96 15.41
CA LEU A 211 2.94 -11.51 16.72
C LEU A 211 2.95 -12.64 17.77
N GLN A 212 2.58 -13.86 17.38
CA GLN A 212 2.65 -15.03 18.27
C GLN A 212 4.09 -15.35 18.72
N ALA A 213 5.09 -15.05 17.90
CA ALA A 213 6.51 -15.22 18.22
C ALA A 213 7.09 -14.08 19.08
N MET A 214 6.28 -13.12 19.52
CA MET A 214 6.68 -11.96 20.33
C MET A 214 5.91 -11.84 21.65
N PRO A 215 5.84 -12.90 22.49
CA PRO A 215 5.10 -12.84 23.75
C PRO A 215 5.62 -11.76 24.72
N GLU A 216 6.86 -11.30 24.55
CA GLU A 216 7.43 -10.21 25.33
C GLU A 216 6.78 -8.84 25.05
N PHE A 217 6.18 -8.64 23.87
CA PHE A 217 5.53 -7.39 23.49
C PHE A 217 4.06 -7.37 23.93
N ASN A 218 3.86 -7.43 25.25
CA ASN A 218 2.53 -7.51 25.86
C ASN A 218 1.89 -6.14 26.13
N LEU A 219 1.55 -5.41 25.06
CA LEU A 219 0.80 -4.15 25.15
C LEU A 219 -0.69 -4.39 24.81
N PRO A 220 -1.64 -3.65 25.41
CA PRO A 220 -3.07 -3.75 25.06
C PRO A 220 -3.32 -3.67 23.55
N ILE A 221 -2.75 -2.66 22.89
CA ILE A 221 -2.89 -2.48 21.44
C ILE A 221 -2.35 -3.66 20.61
N ILE A 222 -1.28 -4.33 21.07
CA ILE A 222 -0.73 -5.48 20.34
C ILE A 222 -1.67 -6.68 20.44
N ARG A 223 -2.29 -6.88 21.62
CA ARG A 223 -3.32 -7.91 21.81
C ARG A 223 -4.57 -7.62 20.97
N ASP A 224 -4.97 -6.35 20.91
CA ASP A 224 -6.12 -5.93 20.09
C ASP A 224 -5.85 -6.17 18.60
N ILE A 225 -4.64 -5.84 18.12
CA ILE A 225 -4.23 -6.13 16.74
C ILE A 225 -4.24 -7.63 16.49
N GLN A 226 -3.70 -8.45 17.40
CA GLN A 226 -3.66 -9.90 17.25
C GLN A 226 -5.08 -10.50 17.12
N GLY A 227 -6.02 -10.06 17.96
CA GLY A 227 -7.43 -10.46 17.86
C GLY A 227 -8.06 -10.02 16.54
N ALA A 228 -7.86 -8.76 16.17
CA ALA A 228 -8.40 -8.18 14.95
C ALA A 228 -7.89 -8.87 13.67
N LEU A 229 -6.62 -9.29 13.61
CA LEU A 229 -6.12 -10.07 12.47
C LEU A 229 -6.87 -11.40 12.32
N GLY A 230 -7.26 -12.02 13.44
CA GLY A 230 -8.13 -13.21 13.45
C GLY A 230 -9.51 -12.93 12.88
N GLU A 231 -10.08 -11.76 13.17
CA GLU A 231 -11.38 -11.34 12.65
C GLU A 231 -11.35 -10.96 11.16
N VAL A 232 -10.25 -10.33 10.70
CA VAL A 232 -10.11 -9.88 9.30
C VAL A 232 -9.84 -11.04 8.36
N ARG A 233 -9.08 -12.06 8.77
CA ARG A 233 -8.71 -13.19 7.92
C ARG A 233 -9.88 -13.83 7.15
N PRO A 234 -10.98 -14.26 7.79
CA PRO A 234 -12.11 -14.87 7.06
C PRO A 234 -12.86 -13.89 6.14
N LEU A 235 -12.63 -12.58 6.25
CA LEU A 235 -13.26 -11.55 5.40
C LEU A 235 -12.50 -11.35 4.08
N VAL A 236 -11.22 -11.74 4.05
CA VAL A 236 -10.35 -11.63 2.86
C VAL A 236 -10.01 -12.98 2.25
N ASP A 237 -10.02 -14.06 3.04
CA ASP A 237 -9.76 -15.43 2.59
C ASP A 237 -11.05 -16.09 2.08
N VAL A 238 -11.55 -15.59 0.94
CA VAL A 238 -12.84 -15.99 0.36
C VAL A 238 -12.71 -17.02 -0.78
N GLY A 239 -11.51 -17.58 -0.97
CA GLY A 239 -11.20 -18.58 -2.00
C GLY A 239 -11.40 -18.03 -3.41
N THR A 240 -12.30 -18.61 -4.19
CA THR A 240 -12.64 -18.13 -5.54
C THR A 240 -13.79 -17.13 -5.55
N SER A 241 -14.38 -16.84 -4.39
CA SER A 241 -15.46 -15.86 -4.26
C SER A 241 -14.90 -14.44 -4.26
N ARG A 242 -15.77 -13.44 -4.41
CA ARG A 242 -15.40 -12.02 -4.32
C ARG A 242 -15.61 -11.50 -2.91
N ILE A 243 -14.75 -10.57 -2.48
CA ILE A 243 -14.90 -9.87 -1.21
C ILE A 243 -16.15 -8.97 -1.27
N SER A 244 -17.05 -9.13 -0.31
CA SER A 244 -18.35 -8.44 -0.30
C SER A 244 -18.23 -6.98 0.23
N PRO A 245 -19.17 -6.09 -0.12
CA PRO A 245 -19.22 -4.74 0.44
C PRO A 245 -19.29 -4.72 1.97
N GLU A 246 -20.02 -5.67 2.58
CA GLU A 246 -20.12 -5.83 4.03
C GLU A 246 -18.78 -6.23 4.64
N SER A 247 -18.04 -7.11 3.96
CA SER A 247 -16.69 -7.52 4.37
C SER A 247 -15.74 -6.32 4.34
N VAL A 248 -15.72 -5.53 3.26
CA VAL A 248 -14.91 -4.30 3.18
C VAL A 248 -15.26 -3.33 4.30
N ARG A 249 -16.56 -3.12 4.56
CA ARG A 249 -17.03 -2.21 5.62
C ARG A 249 -16.58 -2.67 7.01
N LYS A 250 -16.70 -3.97 7.30
CA LYS A 250 -16.24 -4.55 8.56
C LYS A 250 -14.73 -4.44 8.74
N ILE A 251 -13.93 -4.68 7.69
CA ILE A 251 -12.48 -4.49 7.74
C ILE A 251 -12.15 -3.01 7.99
N ASN A 252 -12.89 -2.08 7.37
CA ASN A 252 -12.72 -0.65 7.60
C ASN A 252 -12.98 -0.27 9.07
N GLU A 253 -14.08 -0.74 9.65
CA GLU A 253 -14.42 -0.51 11.07
C GLU A 253 -13.32 -1.03 12.01
N ILE A 254 -12.84 -2.26 11.78
CA ILE A 254 -11.75 -2.86 12.56
C ILE A 254 -10.49 -2.02 12.45
N THR A 255 -10.06 -1.69 11.23
CA THR A 255 -8.81 -0.97 11.00
C THR A 255 -8.87 0.49 11.45
N ASN A 256 -10.02 1.16 11.40
CA ASN A 256 -10.22 2.48 12.01
C ASN A 256 -10.01 2.44 13.53
N ARG A 257 -10.62 1.46 14.21
CA ARG A 257 -10.45 1.27 15.66
C ARG A 257 -8.98 1.03 16.03
N LEU A 258 -8.29 0.17 15.27
CA LEU A 258 -6.87 -0.10 15.50
C LEU A 258 -6.00 1.14 15.23
N ASP A 259 -6.28 1.88 14.16
CA ASP A 259 -5.55 3.11 13.83
C ASP A 259 -5.66 4.13 14.97
N SER A 260 -6.87 4.37 15.47
CA SER A 260 -7.09 5.22 16.66
C SER A 260 -6.24 4.72 17.82
N GLY A 261 -6.33 3.43 18.18
CA GLY A 261 -5.56 2.87 19.29
C GLY A 261 -4.03 2.93 19.11
N ILE A 262 -3.52 2.89 17.87
CA ILE A 262 -2.08 3.06 17.58
C ILE A 262 -1.64 4.51 17.80
N VAL A 263 -2.45 5.49 17.40
CA VAL A 263 -2.06 6.90 17.41
C VAL A 263 -2.42 7.63 18.71
N THR A 264 -3.44 7.19 19.45
CA THR A 264 -3.86 7.79 20.72
C THR A 264 -3.41 6.95 21.92
N ARG A 265 -3.24 7.60 23.07
CA ARG A 265 -3.20 6.92 24.37
C ARG A 265 -4.62 7.01 24.91
N ASP A 266 -5.30 5.87 25.01
CA ASP A 266 -6.58 5.79 25.72
C ASP A 266 -6.40 6.10 27.21
#